data_AF-A0A2T6LY83-F1
#
_entry.id   AF-A0A2T6LY83-F1
#
_cell.length_a   1.000
_cell.length_b   1.000
_cell.length_c   1.000
_cell.angle_alpha   90.00
_cell.angle_beta   90.00
_cell.angle_gamma   90.00
#
_symmetry.space_group_name_H-M   'P 1'
#
loop_
_entity.id
_entity.type
_entity.pdbx_description
1 polymer ?
#
loop_
_entity_poly.entity_id
_entity_poly.type
_entity_poly.pdbx_seq_one_letter_code
_entity_poly.pdbx_strand_id
1 'polypeptide(L)'
;MIEKLEAVISCPAVQPEPCPPQYLEKALMAMMAVLPRQGKDAATGAVMVKQYLLKLAKHPKGAIEYLWATSIDRLKWFPTVAECNEIIAEWTSRAAEQRHAKDIAGSRIKREKQARFDDAMRALKKGQLSQAEIDALPDKWKLHAVTAGHLWLLKNGEHRARSAFLWMTDAQVEEQRALVAQWQEEGLL
;
A
#
# COMPACT_ATOMS: atom_id res chain seq x y z
N MET A 1 13.39 -1.54 9.72
CA MET A 1 12.41 -0.65 9.04
C MET A 1 11.25 -1.44 8.45
N ILE A 2 11.51 -2.50 7.67
CA ILE A 2 10.48 -3.39 7.10
C ILE A 2 9.57 -3.99 8.19
N GLU A 3 10.13 -4.58 9.25
CA GLU A 3 9.35 -5.20 10.34
C GLU A 3 8.35 -4.24 11.00
N LYS A 4 8.76 -2.99 11.23
CA LYS A 4 7.87 -1.96 11.80
C LYS A 4 6.72 -1.61 10.86
N LEU A 5 6.95 -1.62 9.55
CA LEU A 5 5.91 -1.38 8.54
C LEU A 5 5.00 -2.61 8.36
N GLU A 6 5.54 -3.82 8.51
CA GLU A 6 4.75 -5.06 8.48
C GLU A 6 3.76 -5.11 9.66
N ALA A 7 4.17 -4.62 10.84
CA ALA A 7 3.27 -4.48 11.99
C ALA A 7 2.10 -3.51 11.75
N VAL A 8 2.29 -2.46 10.95
CA VAL A 8 1.21 -1.51 10.57
C VAL A 8 0.20 -2.20 9.65
N ILE A 9 0.66 -3.07 8.75
CA ILE A 9 -0.20 -3.83 7.83
C ILE A 9 -1.07 -4.84 8.58
N SER A 10 -0.52 -5.51 9.60
CA SER A 10 -1.20 -6.58 10.34
C SER A 10 -2.32 -6.09 11.27
N CYS A 11 -2.41 -4.82 11.61
CA CYS A 11 -3.44 -4.30 12.51
C CYS A 11 -4.85 -4.38 11.86
N PRO A 12 -5.88 -5.01 12.45
CA PRO A 12 -7.18 -5.14 11.81
C PRO A 12 -7.84 -3.78 11.58
N ALA A 13 -8.37 -3.55 10.38
CA ALA A 13 -9.09 -2.32 10.06
C ALA A 13 -10.54 -2.44 10.53
N VAL A 14 -10.95 -1.63 11.50
CA VAL A 14 -12.34 -1.59 11.97
C VAL A 14 -13.17 -0.89 10.90
N GLN A 15 -14.13 -1.59 10.30
CA GLN A 15 -15.08 -0.94 9.40
C GLN A 15 -16.11 -0.18 10.23
N PRO A 16 -16.38 1.10 9.95
CA PRO A 16 -17.42 1.82 10.67
C PRO A 16 -18.78 1.30 10.24
N GLU A 17 -19.62 0.97 11.22
CA GLU A 17 -21.00 0.53 10.97
C GLU A 17 -21.84 1.64 10.30
N PRO A 18 -22.77 1.28 9.40
CA PRO A 18 -23.70 2.23 8.80
C PRO A 18 -24.55 2.89 9.89
N CYS A 19 -24.88 4.17 9.69
CA CYS A 19 -25.69 4.91 10.66
C CYS A 19 -27.09 4.29 10.75
N PRO A 20 -27.60 3.97 11.96
CA PRO A 20 -28.99 3.54 12.10
C PRO A 20 -29.93 4.70 11.68
N PRO A 21 -31.02 4.42 10.96
CA PRO A 21 -31.88 5.45 10.38
C PRO A 21 -32.49 6.37 11.44
N GLN A 22 -32.80 5.82 12.63
CA GLN A 22 -33.32 6.57 13.77
C GLN A 22 -32.34 7.64 14.30
N TYR A 23 -31.03 7.38 14.20
CA TYR A 23 -30.02 8.35 14.60
C TYR A 23 -29.89 9.49 13.60
N LEU A 24 -29.97 9.16 12.30
CA LEU A 24 -29.96 10.16 11.23
C LEU A 24 -31.18 11.10 11.32
N GLU A 25 -32.38 10.56 11.59
CA GLU A 25 -33.57 11.38 11.83
C GLU A 25 -33.39 12.37 12.99
N LYS A 26 -32.86 11.90 14.12
CA LYS A 26 -32.57 12.76 15.28
C LYS A 26 -31.55 13.84 14.96
N ALA A 27 -30.47 13.49 14.25
CA ALA A 27 -29.44 14.45 13.85
C ALA A 27 -29.99 15.53 12.90
N LEU A 28 -30.84 15.14 11.94
CA LEU A 28 -31.50 16.07 11.03
C LEU A 28 -32.48 17.00 11.77
N MET A 29 -33.28 16.47 12.70
CA MET A 29 -34.19 17.28 13.51
C MET A 29 -33.42 18.27 14.39
N ALA A 30 -32.32 17.84 15.01
CA ALA A 30 -31.46 18.72 15.81
C ALA A 30 -30.85 19.85 14.95
N MET A 31 -30.37 19.52 13.74
CA MET A 31 -29.83 20.52 12.81
C MET A 31 -30.90 21.52 12.36
N MET A 32 -32.13 21.05 12.10
CA MET A 32 -33.27 21.91 11.77
C MET A 32 -33.69 22.83 12.92
N ALA A 33 -33.44 22.43 14.17
CA ALA A 33 -33.74 23.26 15.34
C ALA A 33 -32.72 24.40 15.53
N VAL A 34 -31.47 24.18 15.11
CA VAL A 34 -30.37 25.15 15.27
C VAL A 34 -30.26 26.09 14.07
N LEU A 35 -30.43 25.58 12.84
CA LEU A 35 -30.23 26.36 11.62
C LEU A 35 -31.57 26.88 11.04
N PRO A 36 -31.64 28.17 10.68
CA PRO A 36 -32.82 28.71 10.02
C PRO A 36 -32.99 28.10 8.62
N ARG A 37 -34.25 27.91 8.21
CA ARG A 37 -34.61 27.43 6.87
C ARG A 37 -34.77 28.60 5.91
N GLN A 38 -34.29 28.43 4.68
CA GLN A 38 -34.61 29.37 3.62
C GLN A 38 -36.06 29.14 3.14
N GLY A 39 -36.86 30.19 3.09
CA GLY A 39 -38.30 30.13 2.75
C GLY A 39 -38.62 29.72 1.30
N LYS A 40 -37.63 29.28 0.51
CA LYS A 40 -37.83 28.73 -0.84
C LYS A 40 -38.18 27.23 -0.83
N ASP A 41 -37.98 26.55 0.30
CA ASP A 41 -38.32 25.14 0.45
C ASP A 41 -39.78 24.97 0.89
N ALA A 42 -40.71 25.02 -0.07
CA ALA A 42 -42.14 24.78 0.14
C ALA A 42 -42.50 23.30 0.40
N ALA A 43 -41.51 22.44 0.67
CA ALA A 43 -41.73 21.03 0.96
C ALA A 43 -42.11 20.82 2.43
N THR A 44 -43.22 20.10 2.67
CA THR A 44 -43.63 19.65 4.00
C THR A 44 -42.47 18.94 4.71
N GLY A 45 -42.18 19.29 5.96
CA GLY A 45 -40.98 18.83 6.67
C GLY A 45 -40.76 17.31 6.67
N ALA A 46 -41.83 16.51 6.64
CA ALA A 46 -41.75 15.06 6.55
C ALA A 46 -41.22 14.54 5.19
N VAL A 47 -41.57 15.21 4.09
CA VAL A 47 -41.10 14.85 2.74
C VAL A 47 -39.63 15.16 2.59
N MET A 48 -39.19 16.30 3.14
CA MET A 48 -37.78 16.69 3.19
C MET A 48 -36.97 15.64 3.94
N VAL A 49 -37.33 15.30 5.19
CA VAL A 49 -36.59 14.31 6.00
C VAL A 49 -36.45 12.98 5.24
N LYS A 50 -37.52 12.49 4.60
CA LYS A 50 -37.48 11.25 3.80
C LYS A 50 -36.47 11.30 2.65
N GLN A 51 -36.36 12.44 1.96
CA GLN A 51 -35.38 12.61 0.87
C GLN A 51 -33.94 12.60 1.38
N TYR A 52 -33.67 13.26 2.51
CA TYR A 52 -32.35 13.25 3.14
C TYR A 52 -32.00 11.85 3.65
N LEU A 53 -32.94 11.12 4.27
CA LEU A 53 -32.72 9.73 4.69
C LEU A 53 -32.31 8.83 3.51
N LEU A 54 -33.01 8.91 2.37
CA LEU A 54 -32.69 8.09 1.20
C LEU A 54 -31.27 8.33 0.65
N LYS A 55 -30.77 9.57 0.75
CA LYS A 55 -29.46 9.94 0.22
C LYS A 55 -28.35 9.73 1.23
N LEU A 56 -28.60 10.01 2.52
CA LEU A 56 -27.59 10.02 3.56
C LEU A 56 -27.48 8.71 4.37
N ALA A 57 -28.48 7.83 4.32
CA ALA A 57 -28.46 6.56 5.07
C ALA A 57 -27.32 5.60 4.68
N LYS A 58 -26.63 5.85 3.56
CA LYS A 58 -25.48 5.06 3.10
C LYS A 58 -24.19 5.40 3.86
N HIS A 59 -24.16 6.52 4.58
CA HIS A 59 -22.96 6.98 5.26
C HIS A 59 -22.86 6.42 6.69
N PRO A 60 -21.63 6.19 7.17
CA PRO A 60 -21.42 5.70 8.54
C PRO A 60 -21.76 6.79 9.57
N LYS A 61 -22.00 6.37 10.81
CA LYS A 61 -22.38 7.29 11.89
C LYS A 61 -21.42 8.47 12.06
N GLY A 62 -20.11 8.23 12.00
CA GLY A 62 -19.10 9.28 12.14
C GLY A 62 -19.14 10.35 11.04
N ALA A 63 -19.57 9.99 9.82
CA ALA A 63 -19.76 10.96 8.74
C ALA A 63 -20.93 11.91 9.02
N ILE A 64 -21.99 11.38 9.62
CA ILE A 64 -23.19 12.15 9.98
C ILE A 64 -22.88 13.08 11.17
N GLU A 65 -22.12 12.61 12.16
CA GLU A 65 -21.63 13.45 13.27
C GLU A 65 -20.74 14.60 12.76
N TYR A 66 -19.84 14.32 11.81
CA TYR A 66 -19.02 15.35 11.16
C TYR A 66 -19.86 16.33 10.35
N LEU A 67 -20.82 15.84 9.56
CA LEU A 67 -21.77 16.68 8.83
C LEU A 67 -22.48 17.63 9.78
N TRP A 68 -22.98 17.12 10.91
CA TRP A 68 -23.70 17.93 11.89
C TRP A 68 -22.83 19.02 12.51
N ALA A 69 -21.64 18.68 13.02
CA ALA A 69 -20.71 19.65 13.61
C ALA A 69 -20.30 20.73 12.59
N THR A 70 -19.89 20.31 11.40
CA THR A 70 -19.43 21.23 10.35
C THR A 70 -20.56 22.13 9.85
N SER A 71 -21.79 21.62 9.77
CA SER A 71 -22.95 22.41 9.33
C SER A 71 -23.28 23.52 10.32
N ILE A 72 -23.20 23.24 11.63
CA ILE A 72 -23.44 24.26 12.67
C ILE A 72 -22.34 25.32 12.67
N ASP A 73 -21.08 24.92 12.48
CA ASP A 73 -19.95 25.86 12.54
C ASP A 73 -19.80 26.72 11.27
N ARG A 74 -20.07 26.13 10.09
CA ARG A 74 -19.75 26.74 8.78
C ARG A 74 -20.95 27.37 8.09
N LEU A 75 -22.16 26.85 8.30
CA LEU A 75 -23.35 27.24 7.52
C LEU A 75 -24.27 28.16 8.30
N LYS A 76 -24.78 29.19 7.62
CA LYS A 76 -25.77 30.14 8.18
C LYS A 76 -27.21 29.66 7.98
N TRP A 77 -27.42 28.70 7.11
CA TRP A 77 -28.72 28.17 6.68
C TRP A 77 -28.67 26.66 6.65
N PHE A 78 -29.83 26.01 6.74
CA PHE A 78 -29.92 24.56 6.63
C PHE A 78 -29.36 24.08 5.27
N PRO A 79 -28.40 23.13 5.25
CA PRO A 79 -27.73 22.68 4.03
C PRO A 79 -28.69 21.94 3.09
N THR A 80 -28.45 22.09 1.79
CA THR A 80 -29.03 21.25 0.75
C THR A 80 -28.38 19.85 0.75
N VAL A 81 -29.03 18.87 0.10
CA VAL A 81 -28.46 17.51 -0.06
C VAL A 81 -27.10 17.54 -0.78
N ALA A 82 -26.90 18.48 -1.71
CA ALA A 82 -25.62 18.62 -2.41
C ALA A 82 -24.51 19.08 -1.45
N GLU A 83 -24.76 20.12 -0.66
CA GLU A 83 -23.82 20.63 0.35
C GLU A 83 -23.53 19.57 1.43
N CYS A 84 -24.53 18.79 1.84
CA CYS A 84 -24.32 17.67 2.75
C CYS A 84 -23.35 16.63 2.17
N ASN A 85 -23.46 16.31 0.88
CA ASN A 85 -22.56 15.37 0.24
C ASN A 85 -21.15 15.93 0.09
N GLU A 86 -20.99 17.23 -0.17
CA GLU A 86 -19.69 17.90 -0.21
C GLU A 86 -18.99 17.85 1.15
N ILE A 87 -19.70 18.20 2.22
CA ILE A 87 -19.17 18.13 3.59
C ILE A 87 -18.81 16.69 3.97
N ILE A 88 -19.66 15.72 3.62
CA ILE A 88 -19.37 14.30 3.88
C ILE A 88 -18.18 13.81 3.04
N ALA A 89 -17.98 14.33 1.83
CA ALA A 89 -16.83 13.96 1.01
C ALA A 89 -15.49 14.45 1.61
N GLU A 90 -15.50 15.54 2.37
CA GLU A 90 -14.35 16.01 3.15
C GLU A 90 -14.03 15.07 4.34
N TRP A 91 -15.01 14.28 4.80
CA TRP A 91 -14.82 13.41 5.96
C TRP A 91 -13.97 12.19 5.63
N THR A 92 -12.75 12.16 6.14
CA THR A 92 -11.92 10.96 6.16
C THR A 92 -12.26 10.11 7.38
N SER A 93 -12.82 8.92 7.14
CA SER A 93 -12.96 7.96 8.23
C SER A 93 -11.58 7.51 8.73
N ARG A 94 -11.42 7.31 10.03
CA ARG A 94 -10.21 6.68 10.61
C ARG A 94 -9.87 5.34 9.94
N ALA A 95 -10.89 4.62 9.45
CA ALA A 95 -10.73 3.39 8.69
C ALA A 95 -10.14 3.63 7.29
N ALA A 96 -10.51 4.73 6.61
CA ALA A 96 -9.94 5.14 5.34
C ALA A 96 -8.48 5.59 5.51
N GLU A 97 -8.19 6.36 6.56
CA GLU A 97 -6.82 6.74 6.93
C GLU A 97 -5.95 5.51 7.24
N GLN A 98 -6.49 4.54 7.99
CA GLN A 98 -5.80 3.29 8.26
C GLN A 98 -5.53 2.49 6.97
N ARG A 99 -6.50 2.37 6.05
CA ARG A 99 -6.28 1.73 4.75
C ARG A 99 -5.18 2.43 3.97
N HIS A 100 -5.26 3.76 3.87
CA HIS A 100 -4.25 4.55 3.16
C HIS A 100 -2.85 4.38 3.77
N ALA A 101 -2.74 4.39 5.11
CA ALA A 101 -1.48 4.15 5.80
C ALA A 101 -0.90 2.75 5.51
N LYS A 102 -1.77 1.73 5.46
CA LYS A 102 -1.36 0.37 5.09
C LYS A 102 -0.91 0.28 3.64
N ASP A 103 -1.58 0.95 2.71
CA ASP A 103 -1.22 0.96 1.30
C ASP A 103 0.15 1.62 1.08
N ILE A 104 0.40 2.73 1.79
CA ILE A 104 1.72 3.39 1.82
C ILE A 104 2.78 2.46 2.41
N ALA A 105 2.50 1.83 3.56
CA ALA A 105 3.44 0.92 4.21
C ALA A 105 3.78 -0.28 3.30
N GLY A 106 2.77 -0.90 2.68
CA GLY A 106 2.93 -2.01 1.75
C GLY A 106 3.73 -1.62 0.50
N SER A 107 3.45 -0.44 -0.05
CA SER A 107 4.21 0.10 -1.19
C SER A 107 5.67 0.37 -0.83
N ARG A 108 5.94 0.90 0.37
CA ARG A 108 7.32 1.13 0.85
C ARG A 108 8.08 -0.18 1.05
N ILE A 109 7.45 -1.19 1.64
CA ILE A 109 8.07 -2.53 1.80
C ILE A 109 8.41 -3.13 0.45
N LYS A 110 7.49 -3.06 -0.54
CA LYS A 110 7.73 -3.58 -1.89
C LYS A 110 8.92 -2.88 -2.55
N ARG A 111 8.98 -1.54 -2.47
CA ARG A 111 10.10 -0.75 -3.03
C ARG A 111 11.43 -1.10 -2.36
N GLU A 112 11.45 -1.23 -1.04
CA GLU A 112 12.65 -1.60 -0.30
C GLU A 112 13.14 -3.02 -0.67
N LYS A 113 12.23 -3.99 -0.73
CA LYS A 113 12.57 -5.37 -1.14
C LYS A 113 13.10 -5.41 -2.58
N GLN A 114 12.51 -4.63 -3.48
CA GLN A 114 12.97 -4.51 -4.87
C GLN A 114 14.34 -3.82 -4.95
N ALA A 115 14.57 -2.73 -4.22
CA ALA A 115 15.85 -2.03 -4.22
C ALA A 115 16.98 -2.93 -3.73
N ARG A 116 16.76 -3.69 -2.65
CA ARG A 116 17.74 -4.68 -2.16
C ARG A 116 18.04 -5.77 -3.19
N PHE A 117 17.03 -6.23 -3.92
CA PHE A 117 17.21 -7.17 -5.01
C PHE A 117 18.03 -6.56 -6.16
N ASP A 118 17.68 -5.35 -6.61
CA ASP A 118 18.36 -4.67 -7.70
C ASP A 118 19.83 -4.39 -7.36
N ASP A 119 20.11 -3.99 -6.12
CA ASP A 119 21.47 -3.78 -5.63
C ASP A 119 22.26 -5.09 -5.56
N ALA A 120 21.67 -6.18 -5.08
CA ALA A 120 22.30 -7.50 -5.06
C ALA A 120 22.59 -8.00 -6.49
N MET A 121 21.65 -7.87 -7.43
CA MET A 121 21.87 -8.24 -8.83
C MET A 121 22.95 -7.38 -9.50
N ARG A 122 22.99 -6.08 -9.19
CA ARG A 122 24.04 -5.17 -9.70
C ARG A 122 25.42 -5.57 -9.16
N ALA A 123 25.52 -5.94 -7.89
CA ALA A 123 26.76 -6.43 -7.28
C ALA A 123 27.19 -7.78 -7.88
N LEU A 124 26.24 -8.71 -8.12
CA LEU A 124 26.51 -9.99 -8.79
C LEU A 124 27.06 -9.78 -10.19
N LYS A 125 26.43 -8.89 -10.98
CA LYS A 125 26.87 -8.56 -12.34
C LYS A 125 28.30 -8.01 -12.37
N LYS A 126 28.71 -7.27 -11.34
CA LYS A 126 30.06 -6.71 -11.20
C LYS A 126 31.05 -7.68 -10.55
N GLY A 127 30.62 -8.86 -10.13
CA GLY A 127 31.47 -9.82 -9.41
C GLY A 127 31.94 -9.33 -8.03
N GLN A 128 31.16 -8.47 -7.37
CA GLN A 128 31.54 -7.83 -6.10
C GLN A 128 31.08 -8.60 -4.86
N LEU A 129 30.32 -9.67 -5.03
CA LEU A 129 29.84 -10.51 -3.94
C LEU A 129 30.78 -11.69 -3.71
N SER A 130 31.12 -11.93 -2.46
CA SER A 130 31.83 -13.12 -2.01
C SER A 130 30.93 -14.37 -2.05
N GLN A 131 31.53 -15.56 -2.03
CA GLN A 131 30.78 -16.82 -2.06
C GLN A 131 29.81 -16.96 -0.87
N ALA A 132 30.24 -16.58 0.34
CA ALA A 132 29.39 -16.62 1.53
C ALA A 132 28.17 -15.71 1.40
N GLU A 133 28.32 -14.55 0.76
CA GLU A 133 27.20 -13.65 0.49
C GLU A 133 26.26 -14.21 -0.57
N ILE A 134 26.78 -14.87 -1.61
CA ILE A 134 25.97 -15.57 -2.63
C ILE A 134 25.13 -16.67 -1.97
N ASP A 135 25.73 -17.47 -1.09
CA ASP A 135 25.06 -18.57 -0.41
C ASP A 135 23.99 -18.08 0.58
N ALA A 136 24.16 -16.88 1.15
CA ALA A 136 23.17 -16.24 2.01
C ALA A 136 21.99 -15.59 1.25
N LEU A 137 22.07 -15.45 -0.08
CA LEU A 137 20.97 -14.86 -0.85
C LEU A 137 19.71 -15.73 -0.81
N PRO A 138 18.51 -15.13 -0.86
CA PRO A 138 17.26 -15.87 -1.00
C PRO A 138 17.24 -16.76 -2.26
N ASP A 139 16.69 -17.96 -2.16
CA ASP A 139 16.70 -18.95 -3.28
C ASP A 139 16.05 -18.41 -4.56
N LYS A 140 14.98 -17.63 -4.43
CA LYS A 140 14.33 -16.97 -5.58
C LYS A 140 15.29 -16.02 -6.31
N TRP A 141 16.19 -15.36 -5.58
CA TRP A 141 17.16 -14.43 -6.15
C TRP A 141 18.29 -15.19 -6.83
N LYS A 142 18.76 -16.29 -6.23
CA LYS A 142 19.76 -17.19 -6.83
C LYS A 142 19.25 -17.77 -8.16
N LEU A 143 18.02 -18.27 -8.19
CA LEU A 143 17.37 -18.77 -9.41
C LEU A 143 17.32 -17.69 -10.50
N HIS A 144 16.86 -16.48 -10.15
CA HIS A 144 16.84 -15.36 -11.10
C HIS A 144 18.25 -15.04 -11.63
N ALA A 145 19.25 -15.03 -10.75
CA ALA A 145 20.63 -14.76 -11.14
C ALA A 145 21.21 -15.85 -12.06
N VAL A 146 20.81 -17.12 -11.90
CA VAL A 146 21.15 -18.20 -12.84
C VAL A 146 20.49 -17.95 -14.20
N THR A 147 19.18 -17.64 -14.23
CA THR A 147 18.46 -17.33 -15.47
C THR A 147 19.02 -16.11 -16.20
N ALA A 148 19.43 -15.08 -15.46
CA ALA A 148 20.06 -13.88 -16.00
C ALA A 148 21.53 -14.08 -16.40
N GLY A 149 22.12 -15.25 -16.13
CA GLY A 149 23.50 -15.58 -16.48
C GLY A 149 24.54 -14.93 -15.57
N HIS A 150 24.19 -14.54 -14.35
CA HIS A 150 25.11 -14.00 -13.33
C HIS A 150 25.70 -15.07 -12.42
N LEU A 151 25.04 -16.23 -12.30
CA LEU A 151 25.52 -17.37 -11.52
C LEU A 151 25.54 -18.65 -12.38
N TRP A 152 26.45 -19.55 -12.08
CA TRP A 152 26.42 -20.94 -12.49
C TRP A 152 25.69 -21.76 -11.43
N LEU A 153 24.82 -22.67 -11.87
CA LEU A 153 24.28 -23.74 -11.05
C LEU A 153 25.09 -25.01 -11.35
N LEU A 154 25.85 -25.46 -10.37
CA LEU A 154 26.61 -26.72 -10.47
C LEU A 154 25.69 -27.92 -10.21
N LYS A 155 26.06 -29.11 -10.70
CA LYS A 155 25.28 -30.34 -10.51
C LYS A 155 25.10 -30.77 -9.05
N ASN A 156 26.01 -30.35 -8.18
CA ASN A 156 25.90 -30.53 -6.73
C ASN A 156 24.89 -29.58 -6.05
N GLY A 157 24.26 -28.67 -6.81
CA GLY A 157 23.30 -27.67 -6.33
C GLY A 157 23.94 -26.37 -5.82
N GLU A 158 25.27 -26.26 -5.85
CA GLU A 158 25.96 -25.03 -5.48
C GLU A 158 25.80 -23.94 -6.54
N HIS A 159 25.76 -22.69 -6.07
CA HIS A 159 25.68 -21.51 -6.93
C HIS A 159 27.03 -20.80 -6.92
N ARG A 160 27.69 -20.69 -8.07
CA ARG A 160 28.99 -20.00 -8.19
C ARG A 160 28.87 -18.74 -9.03
N ALA A 161 29.67 -17.73 -8.70
CA ALA A 161 29.71 -16.48 -9.45
C ALA A 161 30.11 -16.72 -10.91
N ARG A 162 29.33 -16.18 -11.84
CA ARG A 162 29.70 -16.08 -13.25
C ARG A 162 30.14 -14.64 -13.51
N SER A 163 31.42 -14.38 -13.33
CA SER A 163 31.99 -13.06 -13.57
C SER A 163 31.87 -12.69 -15.05
N ALA A 164 31.39 -11.47 -15.31
CA ALA A 164 31.30 -10.94 -16.66
C ALA A 164 32.69 -10.46 -17.11
N PHE A 165 33.21 -11.06 -18.18
CA PHE A 165 34.53 -10.74 -18.75
C PHE A 165 34.75 -9.24 -19.04
N LEU A 166 33.66 -8.48 -19.24
CA LEU A 166 33.66 -7.03 -19.46
C LEU A 166 34.31 -6.20 -18.34
N TRP A 167 34.45 -6.74 -17.12
CA TRP A 167 35.00 -6.03 -15.96
C TRP A 167 36.27 -6.67 -15.41
N MET A 168 36.86 -7.62 -16.13
CA MET A 168 38.02 -8.40 -15.72
C MET A 168 39.26 -8.00 -16.53
N THR A 169 40.43 -8.07 -15.91
CA THR A 169 41.71 -8.01 -16.62
C THR A 169 41.99 -9.33 -17.33
N ASP A 170 42.80 -9.33 -18.40
CA ASP A 170 43.11 -10.53 -19.18
C ASP A 170 43.61 -11.70 -18.31
N ALA A 171 44.42 -11.41 -17.27
CA ALA A 171 44.88 -12.41 -16.31
C ALA A 171 43.72 -13.05 -15.52
N GLN A 172 42.77 -12.25 -15.05
CA GLN A 172 41.59 -12.76 -14.33
C GLN A 172 40.67 -13.56 -15.25
N VAL A 173 40.61 -13.20 -16.54
CA VAL A 173 39.85 -13.95 -17.54
C VAL A 173 40.44 -15.36 -17.73
N GLU A 174 41.77 -15.48 -17.80
CA GLU A 174 42.42 -16.79 -17.90
C GLU A 174 42.26 -17.63 -16.64
N GLU A 175 42.39 -17.05 -15.43
CA GLU A 175 42.12 -17.75 -14.18
C GLU A 175 40.69 -18.28 -14.12
N GLN A 176 39.71 -17.48 -14.55
CA GLN A 176 38.32 -17.93 -14.56
C GLN A 176 38.07 -19.04 -15.60
N ARG A 177 38.74 -18.98 -16.76
CA ARG A 177 38.67 -20.07 -17.75
C ARG A 177 39.28 -21.36 -17.22
N ALA A 178 40.41 -21.27 -16.52
CA ALA A 178 41.04 -22.43 -15.88
C ALA A 178 40.13 -23.06 -14.81
N LEU A 179 39.48 -22.24 -13.98
CA LEU A 179 38.49 -22.71 -13.00
C LEU A 179 37.29 -23.39 -13.65
N VAL A 180 36.75 -22.81 -14.73
CA VAL A 180 35.63 -23.41 -15.46
C VAL A 180 36.04 -24.72 -16.13
N ALA A 181 37.25 -24.81 -16.69
CA ALA A 181 37.80 -26.04 -17.26
C ALA A 181 37.95 -27.12 -16.19
N GLN A 182 38.45 -26.76 -15.00
CA GLN A 182 38.54 -27.67 -13.86
C GLN A 182 37.16 -28.20 -13.46
N TRP A 183 36.13 -27.35 -13.37
CA TRP A 183 34.77 -27.81 -13.06
C TRP A 183 34.16 -28.72 -14.13
N GLN A 184 34.56 -28.56 -15.41
CA GLN A 184 34.16 -29.47 -16.48
C GLN A 184 34.86 -30.82 -16.37
N GLU A 185 36.16 -30.84 -16.04
CA GLU A 185 36.93 -32.06 -15.80
C GLU A 185 36.41 -32.84 -14.58
N GLU A 186 35.99 -32.13 -13.53
CA GLU A 186 35.34 -32.69 -12.34
C GLU A 186 33.88 -33.11 -12.60
N GLY A 187 33.32 -32.81 -13.77
CA GLY A 187 31.95 -33.16 -14.18
C GLY A 187 30.86 -32.36 -13.46
N LEU A 188 31.19 -31.23 -12.82
CA LEU A 188 30.30 -30.39 -12.01
C LEU A 188 29.44 -29.42 -12.84
N LEU A 189 29.86 -29.11 -14.07
CA LEU A 189 29.08 -28.40 -15.10
C LEU A 189 28.43 -29.40 -16.06
#